data_AF-A0A924PU18-F1
#
_entry.id   AF-A0A924PU18-F1
#
_cell.length_a   1.000
_cell.length_b   1.000
_cell.length_c   1.000
_cell.angle_alpha   90.00
_cell.angle_beta   90.00
_cell.angle_gamma   90.00
#
_symmetry.space_group_name_H-M   'P 1'
#
loop_
_entity.id
_entity.type
_entity.pdbx_description
1 polymer ?
#
loop_
_entity_poly.entity_id
_entity_poly.type
_entity_poly.pdbx_seq_one_letter_code
_entity_poly.pdbx_strand_id
1 'polypeptide(L)' 'MTRLFLTHPLRVTRQHHPAEIADIEADLKTGRIWGRKFTVAHDCGLIVNPEGLRFTIEGGLVQALSRSLF' A
#
# COMPACT_ATOMS: atom_id res chain seq x y z
N MET A 1 -8.14 -6.12 9.85
CA MET A 1 -9.13 -5.15 9.37
C MET A 1 -9.04 -3.93 10.29
N THR A 2 -8.31 -2.89 9.89
CA THR A 2 -8.33 -1.61 10.62
C THR A 2 -8.25 -0.48 9.61
N ARG A 3 -9.17 0.46 9.76
CA ARG A 3 -9.58 1.52 8.83
C ARG A 3 -9.12 2.84 9.47
N LEU A 4 -8.33 3.64 8.77
CA LEU A 4 -7.92 4.98 9.23
C LEU A 4 -8.13 5.96 8.07
N PHE A 5 -9.09 6.86 8.22
CA PHE A 5 -9.35 7.95 7.29
C PHE A 5 -8.83 9.24 7.92
N LEU A 6 -7.87 9.88 7.26
CA LEU A 6 -7.43 11.23 7.56
C LEU A 6 -7.84 12.11 6.38
N THR A 7 -8.92 12.87 6.54
CA THR A 7 -9.34 13.89 5.57
C THR A 7 -8.73 15.23 5.98
N HIS A 8 -7.65 15.64 5.31
CA HIS A 8 -7.11 17.00 5.44
C HIS A 8 -7.78 17.93 4.42
N PRO A 9 -8.41 19.05 4.84
CA PRO A 9 -8.90 20.05 3.92
C PRO A 9 -7.75 21.00 3.56
N LEU A 10 -7.69 21.42 2.29
CA LEU A 10 -6.88 22.52 1.72
C LEU A 10 -5.51 22.14 1.10
N ARG A 11 -5.50 21.75 -0.18
CA ARG A 11 -4.49 22.15 -1.20
C ARG A 11 -4.98 21.79 -2.61
N VAL A 12 -5.03 22.78 -3.52
CA VAL A 12 -5.40 22.64 -4.95
C VAL A 12 -4.23 22.12 -5.78
N THR A 13 -3.64 21.02 -5.34
CA THR A 13 -2.76 20.16 -6.14
C THR A 13 -3.28 18.75 -5.87
N ARG A 14 -3.86 18.06 -6.86
CA ARG A 14 -4.34 16.67 -6.68
C ARG A 14 -3.13 15.76 -6.48
N GLN A 15 -2.62 15.73 -5.25
CA GLN A 15 -1.57 14.83 -4.82
C GLN A 15 -2.23 13.66 -4.11
N HIS A 16 -1.95 12.47 -4.59
CA HIS A 16 -2.35 11.23 -3.96
C HIS A 16 -1.28 10.87 -2.93
N HIS A 17 -1.67 10.76 -1.65
CA HIS A 17 -0.75 10.47 -0.55
C HIS A 17 -0.98 9.05 -0.04
N PRO A 18 -0.23 8.05 -0.55
CA PRO A 18 -0.25 6.71 0.00
C PRO A 18 0.63 6.62 1.25
N ALA A 19 0.21 5.80 2.22
CA ALA A 19 1.02 5.37 3.35
C ALA A 19 0.95 3.85 3.45
N GLU A 20 2.13 3.22 3.61
CA GLU A 20 2.27 1.77 3.61
C GLU A 20 3.11 1.34 4.83
N ILE A 21 2.65 0.30 5.51
CA ILE A 21 3.37 -0.36 6.61
C ILE A 21 3.48 -1.84 6.27
N ALA A 22 4.69 -2.38 6.28
CA ALA A 22 4.98 -3.76 5.94
C ALA A 22 5.53 -4.52 7.16
N ASP A 23 4.87 -5.63 7.50
CA ASP A 23 5.40 -6.64 8.42
C ASP A 23 6.20 -7.64 7.59
N ILE A 24 7.52 -7.68 7.78
CA ILE A 24 8.44 -8.53 7.01
C ILE A 24 9.20 -9.50 7.92
N GLU A 25 9.53 -10.66 7.37
CA GLU A 25 10.39 -11.67 7.97
C GLU A 25 11.61 -11.85 7.07
N ALA A 26 12.82 -11.84 7.64
CA ALA A 26 14.06 -11.99 6.88
C ALA A 26 14.91 -13.13 7.47
N ASP A 27 15.31 -14.06 6.61
CA ASP A 27 16.32 -15.06 6.94
C ASP A 27 17.70 -14.51 6.59
N LEU A 28 18.47 -14.13 7.61
CA LEU A 28 19.79 -13.55 7.45
C LEU A 28 20.85 -14.53 6.92
N LYS A 29 20.60 -15.85 6.99
CA LYS A 29 21.53 -16.86 6.49
C LYS A 29 21.34 -17.10 4.99
N THR A 30 20.09 -17.12 4.53
CA THR A 30 19.76 -17.38 3.12
C THR A 30 19.51 -16.10 2.31
N GLY A 31 19.33 -14.97 2.98
CA GLY A 31 18.96 -13.69 2.36
C GLY A 31 17.50 -13.61 1.91
N ARG A 32 16.67 -14.62 2.23
CA ARG A 32 15.26 -14.65 1.84
C ARG A 32 14.45 -13.69 2.69
N ILE A 33 13.60 -12.88 2.05
CA ILE A 33 12.70 -11.94 2.71
C ILE A 33 11.26 -12.29 2.32
N TRP A 34 10.36 -12.32 3.30
CA TRP A 34 8.94 -12.62 3.14
C TRP A 34 8.09 -11.50 3.74
N GLY A 35 7.19 -10.93 2.93
CA GLY A 35 6.17 -10.01 3.41
C GLY A 35 5.01 -10.77 4.03
N ARG A 36 4.79 -10.63 5.34
CA ARG A 36 3.74 -11.33 6.09
C ARG A 36 2.40 -10.60 5.96
N LYS A 37 2.43 -9.27 6.02
CA LYS A 37 1.25 -8.43 5.99
C LYS A 37 1.61 -7.01 5.55
N PHE A 38 0.74 -6.42 4.75
CA PHE A 38 0.85 -5.02 4.34
C PHE A 38 -0.41 -4.29 4.76
N THR A 39 -0.24 -3.16 5.43
CA THR A 39 -1.32 -2.23 5.76
C THR A 39 -1.13 -0.99 4.92
N VAL A 40 -2.12 -0.70 4.07
CA VAL A 40 -2.04 0.37 3.08
C VAL A 40 -3.17 1.35 3.30
N ALA A 41 -2.86 2.65 3.31
CA ALA A 41 -3.81 3.74 3.35
C ALA A 41 -3.59 4.65 2.15
N HIS A 42 -4.64 4.90 1.39
CA HIS A 42 -4.61 5.78 0.22
C HIS A 42 -5.61 6.91 0.36
N ASP A 43 -5.16 8.15 0.16
CA ASP A 43 -6.05 9.30 -0.05
C ASP A 43 -6.48 9.37 -1.52
N CYS A 44 -7.53 8.61 -1.87
CA CYS A 44 -8.04 8.50 -3.24
C CYS A 44 -9.12 9.55 -3.60
N GLY A 45 -9.55 10.40 -2.67
CA GLY A 45 -10.75 11.22 -2.86
C GLY A 45 -12.02 10.38 -3.07
N LEU A 46 -12.79 10.65 -4.13
CA LEU A 46 -14.01 9.89 -4.44
C LEU A 46 -13.69 8.52 -5.03
N ILE A 47 -14.05 7.47 -4.29
CA ILE A 47 -13.90 6.08 -4.74
C ILE A 47 -15.15 5.67 -5.53
N VAL A 48 -15.04 5.61 -6.86
CA VAL A 48 -16.15 5.20 -7.75
C VAL A 48 -16.35 3.69 -7.77
N ASN A 49 -15.26 2.92 -7.74
CA ASN A 49 -15.27 1.46 -7.69
C ASN A 49 -14.34 0.96 -6.57
N PRO A 50 -14.87 0.67 -5.38
CA PRO A 50 -14.06 0.23 -4.24
C PRO A 50 -13.35 -1.11 -4.46
N GLU A 51 -13.98 -2.03 -5.19
CA GLU A 51 -13.41 -3.35 -5.47
C GLU A 51 -12.25 -3.25 -6.47
N GLY A 52 -12.46 -2.50 -7.57
CA GLY A 52 -11.41 -2.23 -8.54
C GLY A 52 -10.22 -1.48 -7.94
N LEU A 53 -10.48 -0.53 -7.02
CA LEU A 53 -9.43 0.15 -6.29
C LEU A 53 -8.63 -0.82 -5.42
N ARG A 54 -9.29 -1.75 -4.73
CA ARG A 54 -8.61 -2.78 -3.93
C ARG A 54 -7.67 -3.63 -4.79
N PHE A 55 -8.14 -4.13 -5.94
CA PHE A 55 -7.30 -4.91 -6.84
C PHE A 55 -6.13 -4.10 -7.41
N THR A 56 -6.34 -2.81 -7.67
CA THR A 56 -5.26 -1.90 -8.11
C THR A 56 -4.17 -1.78 -7.06
N ILE A 57 -4.55 -1.63 -5.78
CA ILE A 57 -3.61 -1.55 -4.65
C ILE A 57 -2.85 -2.87 -4.49
N GLU A 58 -3.56 -4.00 -4.49
CA GLU A 58 -2.95 -5.33 -4.35
C GLU A 58 -2.00 -5.64 -5.52
N GLY A 59 -2.37 -5.30 -6.76
CA GLY A 59 -1.52 -5.47 -7.94
C GLY A 59 -0.28 -4.58 -7.93
N GLY A 60 -0.44 -3.32 -7.51
CA GLY A 60 0.68 -2.39 -7.34
C GLY A 60 1.68 -2.88 -6.29
N LEU A 61 1.17 -3.43 -5.17
CA LEU A 61 2.00 -4.00 -4.12
C LEU A 61 2.82 -5.20 -4.63
N VAL A 62 2.21 -6.10 -5.42
CA VAL A 62 2.94 -7.23 -6.03
C VAL A 62 4.06 -6.74 -6.95
N GLN A 63 3.80 -5.72 -7.78
CA GLN A 63 4.84 -5.13 -8.64
C GLN A 63 5.97 -4.48 -7.84
N ALA A 64 5.62 -3.73 -6.79
CA ALA A 64 6.60 -3.09 -5.91
C ALA A 64 7.47 -4.13 -5.17
N LEU A 65 6.86 -5.20 -4.67
CA LEU A 65 7.59 -6.31 -4.03
C LEU A 65 8.51 -7.02 -5.01
N SER A 66 8.05 -7.26 -6.24
CA SER A 66 8.91 -7.85 -7.27
C SER A 66 10.15 -6.99 -7.49
N ARG A 67 10.01 -5.67 -7.61
CA ARG A 67 11.13 -4.74 -7.83
C ARG A 67 12.03 -4.55 -6.60
N SER A 68 11.50 -4.77 -5.41
CA SER A 68 12.25 -4.58 -4.17
C SER A 68 13.02 -5.82 -3.75
N LEU A 69 12.54 -7.02 -4.11
CA LEU A 69 13.08 -8.29 -3.66
C LEU A 69 13.83 -9.08 -4.75
N PHE A 70 13.60 -8.77 -6.03
CA PHE A 70 14.18 -9.48 -7.18
C PHE A 70 14.70 -8.50 -8.23
#